data_AF-A0A318EFH0-F1
#
_entry.id   AF-A0A318EFH0-F1
#
_cell.length_a   1.000
_cell.length_b   1.000
_cell.length_c   1.000
_cell.angle_alpha   90.00
_cell.angle_beta   90.00
_cell.angle_gamma   90.00
#
_symmetry.space_group_name_H-M   'P 1'
#
loop_
_entity.id
_entity.type
_entity.pdbx_description
1 polymer ?
#
loop_
_entity_poly.entity_id
_entity_poly.type
_entity_poly.pdbx_seq_one_letter_code
_entity_poly.pdbx_strand_id
1 'polypeptide(L)' 'MKRTGLGRSTVYAEVARRRFPSPVRLTARSVGWVESEVVDWIDQRIRDRIDMKHVNQLVGVDEAP' A
#
# COMPACT_ATOMS: atom_id res chain seq x y z
N MET A 1 -2.20 -8.36 -10.38
CA MET A 1 -1.01 -8.98 -9.76
C MET A 1 -1.46 -9.89 -8.64
N LYS A 2 -0.99 -11.14 -8.55
CA LYS A 2 -1.53 -12.12 -7.59
C LYS A 2 -1.36 -11.70 -6.12
N ARG A 3 -0.24 -11.05 -5.76
CA ARG A 3 0.06 -10.67 -4.37
C ARG A 3 -0.74 -9.48 -3.84
N THR A 4 -1.06 -8.52 -4.70
CA THR A 4 -1.70 -7.26 -4.28
C THR A 4 -3.21 -7.24 -4.51
N GLY A 5 -3.76 -8.21 -5.25
CA GLY A 5 -5.16 -8.22 -5.69
C GLY A 5 -5.52 -7.09 -6.69
N LEU A 6 -4.59 -6.18 -6.99
CA LEU A 6 -4.84 -5.03 -7.87
C LEU A 6 -4.79 -5.42 -9.35
N GLY A 7 -5.70 -4.82 -10.12
CA GLY A 7 -5.66 -4.82 -11.58
C GLY A 7 -4.46 -4.02 -12.12
N ARG A 8 -4.06 -4.29 -13.37
CA ARG A 8 -2.88 -3.63 -13.99
C ARG A 8 -3.03 -2.11 -14.06
N SER A 9 -4.19 -1.62 -14.50
CA SER A 9 -4.47 -0.18 -14.60
C SER A 9 -4.34 0.52 -13.24
N THR A 10 -4.85 -0.10 -12.18
CA THR A 10 -4.72 0.41 -10.81
C THR A 10 -3.27 0.45 -10.35
N VAL A 11 -2.49 -0.60 -10.60
CA VAL A 11 -1.06 -0.59 -10.27
C VAL A 11 -0.35 0.58 -10.94
N TYR A 12 -0.54 0.78 -12.25
CA TYR A 12 0.10 1.90 -12.94
C TYR A 12 -0.39 3.27 -12.46
N ALA A 13 -1.68 3.40 -12.11
CA ALA A 13 -2.20 4.64 -11.52
C ALA A 13 -1.55 4.93 -10.15
N GLU A 14 -1.38 3.91 -9.30
CA GLU A 14 -0.73 4.08 -8.00
C GLU A 14 0.78 4.34 -8.13
N VAL A 15 1.46 3.74 -9.13
CA VAL A 15 2.85 4.08 -9.48
C VAL A 15 2.96 5.54 -9.90
N ALA A 16 2.06 6.03 -10.77
CA ALA A 16 2.04 7.43 -11.19
C ALA A 16 1.82 8.38 -10.00
N ARG A 17 1.05 7.95 -9.00
CA ARG A 17 0.80 8.67 -7.75
C ARG A 17 1.91 8.48 -6.71
N ARG A 18 2.97 7.72 -7.01
CA ARG A 18 4.08 7.38 -6.09
C ARG A 18 3.61 6.69 -4.81
N ARG A 19 2.51 5.93 -4.89
CA ARG A 19 1.93 5.16 -3.77
C ARG A 19 2.12 3.66 -3.92
N PHE A 20 2.87 3.23 -4.92
CA PHE A 20 3.22 1.84 -5.17
C PHE A 20 4.68 1.76 -5.64
N PRO A 21 5.41 0.66 -5.36
CA PRO A 21 6.78 0.48 -5.82
C PRO A 21 6.94 0.68 -7.34
N SER A 22 8.04 1.33 -7.73
CA SER A 22 8.31 1.60 -9.13
C SER A 22 8.73 0.33 -9.86
N PRO A 23 8.28 0.11 -11.10
CA PRO A 23 8.69 -1.06 -11.87
C PRO A 23 10.17 -0.97 -12.27
N VAL A 24 10.86 -2.11 -12.18
CA VAL A 24 12.22 -2.29 -12.71
C VAL A 24 12.13 -2.85 -14.12
N ARG A 25 12.87 -2.26 -15.06
CA ARG A 25 12.97 -2.79 -16.43
C ARG A 25 13.80 -4.07 -16.40
N LEU A 26 13.20 -5.18 -16.83
CA LEU A 26 13.87 -6.47 -16.93
C LEU A 26 14.38 -6.70 -18.36
N THR A 27 13.57 -6.30 -19.35
CA THR A 27 13.91 -6.36 -20.78
C THR A 27 13.31 -5.16 -21.51
N ALA A 28 13.52 -5.08 -22.83
CA ALA A 28 12.88 -4.07 -23.69
C ALA A 28 11.33 -4.11 -23.64
N ARG A 29 10.72 -5.27 -23.36
CA ARG A 29 9.26 -5.48 -23.39
C ARG A 29 8.66 -5.89 -22.04
N SER A 30 9.48 -6.10 -21.02
CA SER A 30 9.01 -6.55 -19.71
C SER A 30 9.54 -5.70 -18.56
N VAL A 31 8.66 -5.50 -17.59
CA VAL A 31 8.98 -4.87 -16.32
C VAL A 31 8.57 -5.79 -15.19
N GLY A 32 9.33 -5.75 -14.10
CA GLY A 32 9.06 -6.46 -12.86
C GLY A 32 9.03 -5.49 -11.69
N TRP A 33 8.82 -6.05 -10.51
CA TRP A 33 8.90 -5.32 -9.25
C TRP A 33 9.78 -6.10 -8.31
N VAL A 34 10.53 -5.39 -7.46
CA VAL A 34 11.31 -6.03 -6.41
C VAL A 34 10.33 -6.62 -5.40
N GLU A 35 10.48 -7.91 -5.10
CA GLU A 35 9.53 -8.62 -4.24
C GLU A 35 9.46 -8.02 -2.84
N SER A 36 10.61 -7.68 -2.25
CA SER A 36 10.68 -7.07 -0.92
C SER A 36 9.93 -5.74 -0.87
N GLU A 37 10.08 -4.86 -1.87
CA GLU A 37 9.36 -3.58 -1.91
C GLU A 37 7.83 -3.76 -1.97
N VAL A 38 7.36 -4.79 -2.68
CA VAL A 38 5.92 -5.10 -2.74
C VAL A 38 5.44 -5.64 -1.41
N VAL A 39 6.22 -6.48 -0.73
CA VAL A 39 5.91 -6.99 0.62
C VAL A 39 5.88 -5.83 1.62
N ASP A 40 6.91 -4.99 1.64
CA ASP A 40 7.00 -3.83 2.52
C ASP A 40 5.83 -2.86 2.31
N TRP A 41 5.39 -2.68 1.06
CA TRP A 41 4.20 -1.90 0.74
C TRP A 41 2.91 -2.53 1.30
N ILE A 42 2.74 -3.86 1.21
CA ILE A 42 1.60 -4.56 1.82
C ILE A 42 1.62 -4.37 3.34
N ASP A 43 2.78 -4.52 3.98
CA ASP A 43 2.93 -4.38 5.42
C ASP A 43 2.68 -2.96 5.90
N GLN A 44 3.08 -1.95 5.12
CA GLN A 44 2.69 -0.55 5.36
C GLN A 44 1.17 -0.38 5.34
N ARG A 45 0.48 -0.93 4.33
CA ARG A 45 -0.99 -0.84 4.24
C ARG A 45 -1.70 -1.56 5.39
N ILE A 46 -1.13 -2.65 5.91
CA ILE A 46 -1.63 -3.35 7.09
C ILE A 46 -1.44 -2.47 8.33
N ARG A 47 -0.25 -1.89 8.52
CA ARG A 47 0.03 -0.95 9.63
C ARG A 47 -0.89 0.26 9.60
N ASP A 48 -0.99 0.96 8.48
CA ASP A 48 -1.89 2.11 8.30
C ASP A 48 -3.34 1.75 8.68
N ARG A 49 -3.79 0.54 8.34
CA ARG A 49 -5.13 0.06 8.67
C ARG A 49 -5.29 -0.23 10.16
N ILE A 50 -4.26 -0.77 10.82
CA ILE A 50 -4.28 -1.08 12.26
C ILE A 50 -4.22 0.22 13.07
N ASP A 51 -3.34 1.15 12.69
CA ASP A 51 -3.20 2.45 13.35
C ASP A 51 -4.50 3.26 13.24
N MET A 52 -5.15 3.25 12.07
CA MET A 52 -6.46 3.89 11.89
C MET A 52 -7.55 3.30 12.79
N LYS A 53 -7.48 2.00 13.09
CA LYS A 53 -8.44 1.33 13.99
C LYS A 53 -8.15 1.61 15.47
N HIS A 54 -6.89 1.74 15.85
CA HIS A 54 -6.49 2.06 17.23
C HIS A 54 -6.76 3.52 17.57
N VAL A 55 -6.53 4.46 16.64
CA VAL A 55 -6.83 5.89 16.83
C VAL A 55 -8.33 6.12 17.02
N ASN A 56 -9.18 5.42 16.26
CA ASN A 56 -10.63 5.54 16.39
C ASN A 56 -11.19 4.92 17.68
N GLN A 57 -10.38 4.22 18.49
CA GLN A 57 -10.78 3.65 19.79
C GLN A 57 -10.33 4.51 20.99
N LEU A 58 -9.48 5.52 20.79
CA LEU A 58 -8.96 6.40 21.85
C LEU A 58 -9.66 7.77 21.95
N VAL A 59 -10.64 8.04 21.09
CA VAL A 59 -11.50 9.23 21.15
C VAL A 59 -12.91 8.84 21.59
N GLY A 60 -13.04 8.46 22.85
CA GLY A 60 -14.31 8.15 23.47
C GLY A 60 -14.21 8.19 24.98
N VAL A 61 -14.94 9.17 25.54
CA VAL A 61 -15.33 9.42 26.93
C VAL A 61 -14.42 10.30 27.81
N ASP A 62 -15.09 11.34 28.34
CA ASP A 62 -14.78 12.22 29.48
C ASP A 62 -14.16 13.59 29.21
N GLU A 63 -15.01 14.55 28.76
CA GLU A 63 -15.06 15.88 29.40
C GLU A 63 -16.45 16.54 29.22
N ALA A 64 -17.33 16.35 30.21
CA ALA A 64 -18.42 17.26 30.64
C ALA A 64 -19.11 16.64 31.87
N PRO A 65 -19.59 17.42 32.85
CA PRO A 65 -20.01 18.83 32.75
C PRO A 65 -18.96 19.88 33.13
#